data_AF-A0A849VEW5-F1
#
_entry.id   AF-A0A849VEW5-F1
#
_cell.length_a   1.000
_cell.length_b   1.000
_cell.length_c   1.000
_cell.angle_alpha   90.00
_cell.angle_beta   90.00
_cell.angle_gamma   90.00
#
_symmetry.space_group_name_H-M   'P 1'
#
loop_
_entity.id
_entity.type
_entity.pdbx_description
1 polymer ?
#
loop_
_entity_poly.entity_id
_entity_poly.type
_entity_poly.pdbx_seq_one_letter_code
_entity_poly.pdbx_strand_id
1 'polypeptide(L)'
;MTEQDTHLRMAQALCERAHDLLISHSFAQQQLGYIHTLEMNLGEKVPQRTLLEVEIAASAKRKESSTSHHKYIAKASEHIHQAIEASITKEVNDIDCLYYEVMGIEDGVPAIFDLLAVKSASVGRLEPLVNDLSWLGRELVSLVNMPQYRKKSSMGTTVKVDTPALALRYLGLENLQWVIPTYAMRHWLPYSTEPFQLMKRKLRELSMATALAAKALAELNGAKEQHAYTLGMMLDIGKAALTRLYLRSYETTWQDRVLKARNKGHKDLHTALLELSPDPLFLRNLLLEHSAKVTQQLIENMAFRYLPFNAAMEEFAVTYLPNSHKKLSDPLPLTIVLKKAHGYALYLLLKENHFIEDDETQLWFSYLGLSDTEQKILSTCSFHGMQLTIS
;
A
#
# COMPACT_ATOMS: atom_id res chain seq x y z
N MET A 1 -18.13 -29.64 -4.71
CA MET A 1 -17.07 -28.61 -4.66
C MET A 1 -15.78 -29.30 -5.06
N THR A 2 -15.13 -28.83 -6.12
CA THR A 2 -13.85 -29.40 -6.54
C THR A 2 -12.71 -28.85 -5.67
N GLU A 3 -11.62 -29.60 -5.50
CA GLU A 3 -10.45 -29.18 -4.71
C GLU A 3 -9.89 -27.82 -5.18
N GLN A 4 -9.98 -27.54 -6.49
CA GLN A 4 -9.60 -26.27 -7.10
C GLN A 4 -10.48 -25.10 -6.65
N ASP A 5 -11.78 -25.31 -6.40
CA ASP A 5 -12.68 -24.27 -5.89
C ASP A 5 -12.32 -23.88 -4.45
N THR A 6 -11.86 -24.84 -3.65
CA THR A 6 -11.43 -24.61 -2.27
C THR A 6 -10.15 -23.79 -2.23
N HIS A 7 -9.16 -24.12 -3.06
CA HIS A 7 -7.89 -23.36 -3.15
C HIS A 7 -8.14 -21.92 -3.58
N LEU A 8 -9.01 -21.70 -4.56
CA LEU A 8 -9.34 -20.36 -5.05
C LEU A 8 -10.03 -19.52 -3.98
N ARG A 9 -11.04 -20.07 -3.29
CA ARG A 9 -11.75 -19.35 -2.22
C ARG A 9 -10.83 -18.99 -1.06
N MET A 10 -9.94 -19.90 -0.68
CA MET A 10 -8.97 -19.63 0.37
C MET A 10 -7.97 -18.54 -0.08
N ALA A 11 -7.48 -18.59 -1.32
CA ALA A 11 -6.62 -17.55 -1.87
C ALA A 11 -7.31 -16.17 -1.84
N GLN A 12 -8.60 -16.09 -2.21
CA GLN A 12 -9.38 -14.86 -2.11
C GLN A 12 -9.46 -14.36 -0.66
N ALA A 13 -9.80 -15.23 0.28
CA ALA A 13 -9.90 -14.89 1.69
C ALA A 13 -8.57 -14.39 2.28
N LEU A 14 -7.43 -14.99 1.90
CA LEU A 14 -6.11 -14.55 2.35
C LEU A 14 -5.72 -13.19 1.74
N CYS A 15 -6.00 -12.96 0.46
CA CYS A 15 -5.80 -11.66 -0.18
C CYS A 15 -6.61 -10.57 0.54
N GLU A 16 -7.89 -10.85 0.81
CA GLU A 16 -8.79 -9.97 1.55
C GLU A 16 -8.28 -9.66 2.95
N ARG A 17 -7.91 -10.70 3.72
CA ARG A 17 -7.36 -10.59 5.07
C ARG A 17 -6.07 -9.75 5.10
N ALA A 18 -5.21 -9.90 4.09
CA ALA A 18 -4.01 -9.09 3.98
C ALA A 18 -4.33 -7.60 3.74
N HIS A 19 -5.38 -7.30 2.96
CA HIS A 19 -5.83 -5.92 2.74
C HIS A 19 -6.49 -5.32 3.98
N ASP A 20 -7.26 -6.10 4.74
CA ASP A 20 -7.80 -5.65 6.02
C ASP A 20 -6.66 -5.26 6.98
N LEU A 21 -5.62 -6.09 7.03
CA LEU A 21 -4.44 -5.86 7.85
C LEU A 21 -3.62 -4.66 7.37
N LEU A 22 -3.55 -4.38 6.07
CA LEU A 22 -2.89 -3.18 5.55
C LEU A 22 -3.49 -1.89 6.15
N ILE A 23 -4.81 -1.85 6.33
CA ILE A 23 -5.51 -0.66 6.84
C ILE A 23 -5.28 -0.50 8.34
N SER A 24 -5.65 -1.50 9.15
CA SER A 24 -5.36 -1.48 10.58
C SER A 24 -5.49 -2.87 11.20
N HIS A 25 -4.79 -3.08 12.31
CA HIS A 25 -4.84 -4.36 13.04
C HIS A 25 -6.22 -4.60 13.66
N SER A 26 -6.82 -3.56 14.26
CA SER A 26 -8.16 -3.65 14.87
C SER A 26 -9.24 -3.99 13.86
N PHE A 27 -9.20 -3.38 12.67
CA PHE A 27 -10.12 -3.68 11.58
C PHE A 27 -10.01 -5.14 11.12
N ALA A 28 -8.78 -5.64 10.91
CA ALA A 28 -8.57 -7.03 10.52
C ALA A 28 -9.10 -8.02 11.58
N GLN A 29 -8.90 -7.74 12.87
CA GLN A 29 -9.47 -8.55 13.95
C GLN A 29 -11.00 -8.50 13.99
N GLN A 30 -11.62 -7.36 13.67
CA GLN A 30 -13.08 -7.24 13.55
C GLN A 30 -13.62 -8.11 12.41
N GLN A 31 -12.97 -8.09 11.24
CA GLN A 31 -13.38 -8.91 10.09
C GLN A 31 -13.24 -10.41 10.35
N LEU A 32 -12.23 -10.83 11.14
CA LEU A 32 -12.10 -12.21 11.62
C LEU A 32 -13.06 -12.59 12.75
N GLY A 33 -13.83 -11.63 13.30
CA GLY A 33 -14.76 -11.86 14.41
C GLY A 33 -14.14 -11.86 15.80
N TYR A 34 -12.84 -11.56 15.95
CA TYR A 34 -12.13 -11.59 17.25
C TYR A 34 -12.56 -10.48 18.22
N ILE A 35 -13.05 -9.33 17.74
CA ILE A 35 -13.40 -8.19 18.61
C ILE A 35 -14.84 -8.27 19.13
N HIS A 36 -15.73 -9.06 18.51
CA HIS A 36 -17.10 -9.20 19.00
C HIS A 36 -17.22 -10.10 20.25
N THR A 37 -16.17 -10.83 20.62
CA THR A 37 -16.14 -11.65 21.83
C THR A 37 -15.66 -10.89 23.07
N LEU A 38 -14.96 -9.76 22.91
CA LEU A 38 -14.47 -8.94 24.03
C LEU A 38 -15.45 -7.85 24.48
N GLU A 39 -16.43 -7.49 23.64
CA GLU A 39 -17.56 -6.61 24.02
C GLU A 39 -18.83 -7.38 24.41
N MET A 40 -18.76 -8.72 24.52
CA MET A 40 -19.75 -9.44 25.29
C MET A 40 -19.42 -9.25 26.77
N ASN A 41 -20.26 -8.46 27.46
CA ASN A 41 -20.31 -8.36 28.92
C ASN A 41 -20.34 -9.77 29.56
N LEU A 42 -19.16 -10.36 29.78
CA LEU A 42 -18.92 -11.56 30.58
C LEU A 42 -18.61 -11.19 32.03
N GLY A 43 -19.21 -10.10 32.50
CA GLY A 43 -19.35 -9.83 33.93
C GLY A 43 -20.68 -10.39 34.39
N GLU A 44 -20.66 -11.25 35.41
CA GLU A 44 -21.87 -11.63 36.14
C GLU A 44 -22.69 -10.39 36.46
N LYS A 45 -24.01 -10.45 36.22
CA LYS A 45 -24.94 -9.38 36.58
C LYS A 45 -24.83 -9.14 38.08
N VAL A 46 -24.03 -8.14 38.47
CA VAL A 46 -24.07 -7.58 39.82
C VAL A 46 -25.53 -7.18 40.08
N PRO A 47 -26.15 -7.60 41.20
CA PRO A 47 -27.54 -7.25 41.49
C PRO A 47 -27.67 -5.73 41.55
N GLN A 48 -28.19 -5.15 40.48
CA GLN A 48 -28.44 -3.73 40.40
C GLN A 48 -29.64 -3.41 41.29
N ARG A 49 -29.50 -2.33 42.06
CA ARG A 49 -30.57 -1.67 42.82
C ARG A 49 -31.86 -1.61 41.98
N THR A 50 -33.01 -1.89 42.57
CA THR A 50 -34.32 -1.69 41.93
C THR A 50 -34.45 -0.22 41.53
N LEU A 51 -34.38 0.03 40.22
CA LEU A 51 -34.51 1.35 39.62
C LEU A 51 -35.95 1.85 39.79
N LEU A 52 -36.10 3.13 40.13
CA LEU A 52 -37.42 3.77 40.18
C LEU A 52 -38.01 3.87 38.77
N GLU A 53 -39.34 3.91 38.64
CA GLU A 53 -40.02 3.96 37.34
C GLU A 53 -39.54 5.12 36.44
N VAL A 54 -39.19 6.25 37.07
CA VAL A 54 -38.62 7.43 36.39
C VAL A 54 -37.24 7.14 35.79
N GLU A 55 -36.43 6.30 36.45
CA GLU A 55 -35.10 5.90 35.98
C GLU A 55 -35.19 4.86 34.87
N ILE A 56 -36.18 3.96 34.92
CA ILE A 56 -36.49 3.01 33.86
C ILE A 56 -36.94 3.76 32.60
N ALA A 57 -37.86 4.72 32.75
CA ALA A 57 -38.32 5.57 31.63
C ALA A 57 -37.19 6.44 31.06
N ALA A 58 -36.33 7.00 31.92
CA ALA A 58 -35.16 7.77 31.47
C ALA A 58 -34.13 6.88 30.76
N SER A 59 -33.91 5.65 31.24
CA SER A 59 -33.02 4.67 30.61
C SER A 59 -33.55 4.20 29.26
N ALA A 60 -34.86 3.91 29.17
CA ALA A 60 -35.53 3.57 27.92
C ALA A 60 -35.44 4.72 26.90
N LYS A 61 -35.72 5.96 27.34
CA LYS A 61 -35.59 7.16 26.49
C LYS A 61 -34.14 7.42 26.06
N ARG A 62 -33.15 7.15 26.90
CA ARG A 62 -31.72 7.19 26.53
C ARG A 62 -31.35 6.12 25.50
N LYS A 63 -31.89 4.90 25.61
CA LYS A 63 -31.70 3.83 24.62
C LYS A 63 -32.37 4.15 23.28
N GLU A 64 -33.59 4.70 23.31
CA GLU A 64 -34.32 5.10 22.11
C GLU A 64 -33.69 6.31 21.40
N SER A 65 -33.27 7.33 22.15
CA SER A 65 -32.51 8.46 21.60
C SER A 65 -31.14 8.02 21.07
N SER A 66 -30.45 7.10 21.75
CA SER A 66 -29.22 6.51 21.25
C SER A 66 -29.45 5.75 19.94
N THR A 67 -30.43 4.85 19.87
CA THR A 67 -30.70 4.09 18.63
C THR A 67 -31.15 4.96 17.46
N SER A 68 -31.96 5.99 17.70
CA SER A 68 -32.35 6.95 16.67
C SER A 68 -31.18 7.83 16.20
N HIS A 69 -30.31 8.25 17.12
CA HIS A 69 -29.09 8.99 16.79
C HIS A 69 -28.11 8.14 15.96
N HIS A 70 -27.87 6.88 16.33
CA HIS A 70 -27.04 5.96 15.55
C HIS A 70 -27.59 5.73 14.13
N LYS A 71 -28.91 5.56 13.99
CA LYS A 71 -29.55 5.47 12.66
C LYS A 71 -29.34 6.73 11.83
N TYR A 72 -29.36 7.89 12.47
CA TYR A 72 -29.16 9.17 11.81
C TYR A 72 -27.70 9.36 11.37
N ILE A 73 -26.72 9.00 12.21
CA ILE A 73 -25.30 8.96 11.85
C ILE A 73 -25.07 8.00 10.68
N ALA A 74 -25.63 6.79 10.73
CA ALA A 74 -25.50 5.81 9.65
C ALA A 74 -26.01 6.36 8.31
N LYS A 75 -27.16 7.04 8.31
CA LYS A 75 -27.70 7.70 7.11
C LYS A 75 -26.82 8.85 6.62
N ALA A 76 -26.28 9.66 7.53
CA ALA A 76 -25.36 10.74 7.18
C ALA A 76 -24.05 10.20 6.56
N SER A 77 -23.53 9.11 7.13
CA SER A 77 -22.36 8.36 6.65
C SER A 77 -22.59 7.82 5.24
N GLU A 78 -23.70 7.11 5.01
CA GLU A 78 -24.07 6.56 3.70
C GLU A 78 -24.09 7.64 2.62
N HIS A 79 -24.74 8.78 2.89
CA HIS A 79 -24.76 9.87 1.94
C HIS A 79 -23.38 10.47 1.68
N ILE A 80 -22.48 10.51 2.69
CA ILE A 80 -21.10 10.99 2.51
C ILE A 80 -20.34 10.03 1.62
N HIS A 81 -20.38 8.73 1.92
CA HIS A 81 -19.67 7.72 1.14
C HIS A 81 -20.14 7.67 -0.31
N GLN A 82 -21.44 7.82 -0.58
CA GLN A 82 -21.96 7.94 -1.96
C GLN A 82 -21.35 9.13 -2.72
N ALA A 83 -21.18 10.27 -2.06
CA ALA A 83 -20.57 11.45 -2.69
C ALA A 83 -19.06 11.28 -2.89
N ILE A 84 -18.39 10.65 -1.92
CA ILE A 84 -16.97 10.33 -2.00
C ILE A 84 -16.72 9.35 -3.14
N GLU A 85 -17.51 8.27 -3.23
CA GLU A 85 -17.43 7.28 -4.31
C GLU A 85 -17.56 7.95 -5.67
N ALA A 86 -18.57 8.81 -5.85
CA ALA A 86 -18.74 9.56 -7.10
C ALA A 86 -17.54 10.47 -7.42
N SER A 87 -16.94 11.13 -6.42
CA SER A 87 -15.73 11.96 -6.61
C SER A 87 -14.53 11.10 -7.01
N ILE A 88 -14.31 9.99 -6.29
CA ILE A 88 -13.22 9.07 -6.53
C ILE A 88 -13.34 8.44 -7.92
N THR A 89 -14.51 7.94 -8.31
CA THR A 89 -14.70 7.36 -9.65
C THR A 89 -14.42 8.39 -10.74
N LYS A 90 -14.80 9.66 -10.54
CA LYS A 90 -14.50 10.72 -11.49
C LYS A 90 -12.99 10.98 -11.59
N GLU A 91 -12.31 11.12 -10.45
CA GLU A 91 -10.88 11.45 -10.37
C GLU A 91 -9.98 10.26 -10.79
N VAL A 92 -10.39 9.01 -10.54
CA VAL A 92 -9.67 7.82 -11.02
C VAL A 92 -9.68 7.71 -12.55
N ASN A 93 -10.70 8.25 -13.22
CA ASN A 93 -10.75 8.30 -14.67
C ASN A 93 -9.92 9.46 -15.25
N ASP A 94 -9.52 10.43 -14.43
CA ASP A 94 -8.63 11.53 -14.80
C ASP A 94 -7.19 11.20 -14.40
N ILE A 95 -6.50 10.48 -15.30
CA ILE A 95 -5.15 9.99 -15.04
C ILE A 95 -4.13 11.11 -14.87
N ASP A 96 -4.29 12.24 -15.58
CA ASP A 96 -3.36 13.37 -15.48
C ASP A 96 -3.47 14.05 -14.10
N CYS A 97 -4.69 14.28 -13.62
CA CYS A 97 -4.91 14.76 -12.25
C CYS A 97 -4.33 13.78 -11.22
N LEU A 98 -4.57 12.48 -11.40
CA LEU A 98 -4.05 11.46 -10.48
C LEU A 98 -2.51 11.44 -10.46
N TYR A 99 -1.88 11.56 -11.63
CA TYR A 99 -0.44 11.49 -11.81
C TYR A 99 0.27 12.74 -11.26
N TYR A 100 -0.15 13.93 -11.69
CA TYR A 100 0.53 15.18 -11.36
C TYR A 100 0.04 15.81 -10.05
N GLU A 101 -1.27 15.81 -9.78
CA GLU A 101 -1.81 16.54 -8.62
C GLU A 101 -1.96 15.65 -7.38
N VAL A 102 -2.51 14.43 -7.55
CA VAL A 102 -2.73 13.53 -6.41
C VAL A 102 -1.41 12.93 -5.98
N MET A 103 -0.65 12.34 -6.90
CA MET A 103 0.58 11.62 -6.59
C MET A 103 1.81 12.53 -6.56
N GLY A 104 1.85 13.55 -7.42
CA GLY A 104 3.02 14.44 -7.54
C GLY A 104 4.21 13.73 -8.20
N ILE A 105 3.96 12.92 -9.23
CA ILE A 105 5.03 12.22 -9.94
C ILE A 105 5.68 13.20 -10.91
N GLU A 106 6.94 13.54 -10.68
CA GLU A 106 7.71 14.39 -11.60
C GLU A 106 8.28 13.54 -12.74
N ASP A 107 8.21 14.05 -13.98
CA ASP A 107 8.67 13.34 -15.19
C ASP A 107 10.17 12.96 -15.15
N GLY A 108 10.95 13.63 -14.30
CA GLY A 108 12.35 13.28 -14.04
C GLY A 108 12.52 11.89 -13.44
N VAL A 109 11.56 11.40 -12.64
CA VAL A 109 11.67 10.10 -11.97
C VAL A 109 11.57 8.93 -12.97
N PRO A 110 10.54 8.84 -13.83
CA PRO A 110 10.51 7.85 -14.90
C PRO A 110 11.74 7.88 -15.81
N ALA A 111 12.18 9.08 -16.19
CA ALA A 111 13.36 9.26 -17.04
C ALA A 111 14.63 8.67 -16.40
N ILE A 112 14.79 8.84 -15.09
CA ILE A 112 15.90 8.23 -14.33
C ILE A 112 15.83 6.70 -14.37
N PHE A 113 14.65 6.10 -14.15
CA PHE A 113 14.51 4.64 -14.19
C PHE A 113 14.84 4.07 -15.56
N ASP A 114 14.35 4.71 -16.63
CA ASP A 114 14.64 4.32 -18.00
C ASP A 114 16.14 4.42 -18.30
N LEU A 115 16.80 5.50 -17.87
CA LEU A 115 18.24 5.65 -18.05
C LEU A 115 19.03 4.58 -17.31
N LEU A 116 18.63 4.26 -16.08
CA LEU A 116 19.27 3.20 -15.30
C LEU A 116 19.12 1.81 -15.93
N ALA A 117 18.08 1.59 -16.74
CA ALA A 117 17.83 0.32 -17.43
C ALA A 117 18.78 0.07 -18.62
N VAL A 118 19.44 1.13 -19.13
CA VAL A 118 20.30 1.05 -20.31
C VAL A 118 21.74 0.73 -19.91
N LYS A 119 22.38 -0.21 -20.62
CA LYS A 119 23.78 -0.61 -20.38
C LYS A 119 24.81 0.53 -20.48
N SER A 120 24.51 1.55 -21.28
CA SER A 120 25.34 2.76 -21.46
C SER A 120 24.96 3.91 -20.51
N ALA A 121 24.30 3.61 -19.39
CA ALA A 121 24.04 4.60 -18.34
C ALA A 121 25.35 5.18 -17.81
N SER A 122 25.37 6.47 -17.53
CA SER A 122 26.49 7.13 -16.87
C SER A 122 25.98 8.10 -15.82
N VAL A 123 26.76 8.27 -14.75
CA VAL A 123 26.40 9.18 -13.64
C VAL A 123 26.18 10.61 -14.13
N GLY A 124 26.97 11.06 -15.12
CA GLY A 124 26.84 12.40 -15.70
C GLY A 124 25.51 12.63 -16.44
N ARG A 125 24.83 11.58 -16.93
CA ARG A 125 23.48 11.69 -17.52
C ARG A 125 22.38 11.77 -16.47
N LEU A 126 22.61 11.21 -15.28
CA LEU A 126 21.67 11.24 -14.16
C LEU A 126 21.77 12.54 -13.36
N GLU A 127 22.96 13.13 -13.29
CA GLU A 127 23.24 14.35 -12.54
C GLU A 127 22.27 15.51 -12.79
N PRO A 128 21.95 15.91 -14.04
CA PRO A 128 20.98 16.99 -14.27
C PRO A 128 19.59 16.65 -13.74
N LEU A 129 19.09 15.43 -13.99
CA LEU A 129 17.76 15.00 -13.55
C LEU A 129 17.65 14.96 -12.02
N VAL A 130 18.70 14.52 -11.34
CA VAL A 130 18.73 14.48 -9.87
C VAL A 130 18.86 15.88 -9.27
N ASN A 131 19.52 16.81 -9.93
CA ASN A 131 19.61 18.21 -9.49
C ASN A 131 18.26 18.94 -9.64
N ASP A 132 17.48 18.61 -10.67
CA ASP A 132 16.12 19.13 -10.83
C ASP A 132 15.18 18.59 -9.73
N LEU A 133 15.42 17.36 -9.25
CA LEU A 133 14.66 16.70 -8.19
C LEU A 133 15.26 16.98 -6.79
N SER A 134 14.95 18.15 -6.23
CA SER A 134 15.50 18.60 -4.94
C SER A 134 15.29 17.64 -3.76
N TRP A 135 14.19 16.89 -3.74
CA TRP A 135 13.93 15.90 -2.69
C TRP A 135 14.84 14.67 -2.84
N LEU A 136 15.08 14.19 -4.07
CA LEU A 136 15.91 13.03 -4.34
C LEU A 136 17.37 13.34 -4.04
N GLY A 137 17.86 14.51 -4.47
CA GLY A 137 19.22 14.95 -4.15
C GLY A 137 19.50 14.99 -2.65
N ARG A 138 18.56 15.48 -1.84
CA ARG A 138 18.67 15.50 -0.37
C ARG A 138 18.70 14.11 0.24
N GLU A 139 17.83 13.20 -0.22
CA GLU A 139 17.79 11.81 0.28
C GLU A 139 19.08 11.05 -0.05
N LEU A 140 19.63 11.22 -1.27
CA LEU A 140 20.90 10.61 -1.68
C LEU A 140 22.08 11.11 -0.85
N VAL A 141 22.16 12.41 -0.61
CA VAL A 141 23.18 13.01 0.26
C VAL A 141 23.05 12.49 1.69
N SER A 142 21.82 12.39 2.21
CA SER A 142 21.56 11.84 3.55
C SER A 142 22.01 10.38 3.66
N LEU A 143 21.72 9.57 2.64
CA LEU A 143 22.10 8.15 2.59
C LEU A 143 23.61 7.95 2.70
N VAL A 144 24.39 8.62 1.84
CA VAL A 144 25.86 8.46 1.80
C VAL A 144 26.50 8.92 3.11
N ASN A 145 25.87 9.88 3.80
CA ASN A 145 26.35 10.38 5.08
C ASN A 145 25.93 9.53 6.28
N MET A 146 25.11 8.48 6.12
CA MET A 146 24.75 7.58 7.24
C MET A 146 26.00 6.91 7.84
N PRO A 147 26.09 6.72 9.17
CA PRO A 147 27.30 6.19 9.82
C PRO A 147 27.80 4.86 9.24
N GLN A 148 26.88 4.01 8.79
CA GLN A 148 27.18 2.70 8.19
C GLN A 148 27.81 2.77 6.79
N TYR A 149 27.59 3.87 6.05
CA TYR A 149 28.06 4.05 4.68
C TYR A 149 29.13 5.14 4.55
N ARG A 150 29.42 5.85 5.65
CA ARG A 150 30.35 6.97 5.66
C ARG A 150 31.77 6.46 5.49
N LYS A 151 32.40 6.84 4.37
CA LYS A 151 33.82 6.55 4.14
C LYS A 151 34.72 7.32 5.12
N LYS A 152 35.76 6.62 5.58
CA LYS A 152 36.89 7.22 6.30
C LYS A 152 37.99 7.51 5.28
N SER A 153 38.55 8.71 5.34
CA SER A 153 39.74 9.10 4.58
C SER A 153 40.93 8.21 4.96
N SER A 154 41.99 8.20 4.13
CA SER A 154 43.25 7.51 4.43
C SER A 154 43.89 7.96 5.75
N MET A 155 43.54 9.16 6.22
CA MET A 155 43.96 9.75 7.49
C MET A 155 42.97 9.53 8.65
N GLY A 156 41.96 8.66 8.46
CA GLY A 156 40.93 8.36 9.47
C GLY A 156 39.84 9.41 9.64
N THR A 157 39.93 10.55 8.95
CA THR A 157 38.93 11.63 8.99
C THR A 157 37.68 11.26 8.18
N THR A 158 36.50 11.49 8.73
CA THR A 158 35.23 11.24 8.05
C THR A 158 35.02 12.20 6.88
N VAL A 159 34.81 11.67 5.67
CA VAL A 159 34.48 12.48 4.48
C VAL A 159 32.97 12.77 4.52
N LYS A 160 32.60 14.06 4.53
CA LYS A 160 31.20 14.47 4.38
C LYS A 160 30.93 14.76 2.90
N VAL A 161 29.78 14.26 2.43
CA VAL A 161 29.31 14.50 1.07
C VAL A 161 28.21 15.55 1.15
N ASP A 162 28.42 16.71 0.53
CA ASP A 162 27.48 17.83 0.62
C ASP A 162 26.69 18.08 -0.67
N THR A 163 27.09 17.48 -1.80
CA THR A 163 26.45 17.69 -3.11
C THR A 163 25.81 16.42 -3.68
N PRO A 164 24.63 16.51 -4.31
CA PRO A 164 23.97 15.37 -4.96
C PRO A 164 24.84 14.70 -6.02
N ALA A 165 25.56 15.49 -6.84
CA ALA A 165 26.48 14.99 -7.84
C ALA A 165 27.58 14.09 -7.26
N LEU A 166 28.15 14.49 -6.11
CA LEU A 166 29.16 13.71 -5.42
C LEU A 166 28.53 12.44 -4.81
N ALA A 167 27.32 12.54 -4.24
CA ALA A 167 26.59 11.39 -3.71
C ALA A 167 26.32 10.33 -4.79
N LEU A 168 25.92 10.74 -6.01
CA LEU A 168 25.73 9.81 -7.13
C LEU A 168 27.01 9.06 -7.50
N ARG A 169 28.15 9.76 -7.52
CA ARG A 169 29.46 9.15 -7.81
C ARG A 169 29.88 8.16 -6.72
N TYR A 170 29.61 8.48 -5.45
CA TYR A 170 29.90 7.59 -4.33
C TYR A 170 29.04 6.33 -4.32
N LEU A 171 27.76 6.44 -4.66
CA LEU A 171 26.86 5.29 -4.71
C LEU A 171 27.18 4.37 -5.89
N GLY A 172 27.50 4.94 -7.05
CA GLY A 172 27.69 4.18 -8.29
C GLY A 172 26.36 3.70 -8.89
N LEU A 173 26.39 3.37 -10.18
CA LEU A 173 25.17 3.05 -10.94
C LEU A 173 24.44 1.81 -10.41
N GLU A 174 25.18 0.78 -10.01
CA GLU A 174 24.59 -0.47 -9.52
C GLU A 174 23.75 -0.25 -8.25
N ASN A 175 24.23 0.55 -7.30
CA ASN A 175 23.45 0.86 -6.10
C ASN A 175 22.25 1.76 -6.41
N LEU A 176 22.39 2.68 -7.37
CA LEU A 176 21.31 3.58 -7.78
C LEU A 176 20.10 2.84 -8.38
N GLN A 177 20.32 1.68 -8.99
CA GLN A 177 19.25 0.81 -9.48
C GLN A 177 18.28 0.34 -8.38
N TRP A 178 18.74 0.26 -7.13
CA TRP A 178 17.91 -0.16 -5.98
C TRP A 178 17.46 1.04 -5.14
N VAL A 179 18.37 2.01 -4.98
CA VAL A 179 18.18 3.17 -4.12
C VAL A 179 17.09 4.10 -4.65
N ILE A 180 17.10 4.41 -5.96
CA ILE A 180 16.16 5.38 -6.52
C ILE A 180 14.72 4.85 -6.47
N PRO A 181 14.40 3.60 -6.89
CA PRO A 181 13.04 3.09 -6.75
C PRO A 181 12.52 3.11 -5.32
N THR A 182 13.38 2.78 -4.34
CA THR A 182 13.00 2.84 -2.92
C THR A 182 12.63 4.25 -2.46
N TYR A 183 13.43 5.26 -2.84
CA TYR A 183 13.16 6.63 -2.46
C TYR A 183 11.96 7.23 -3.19
N ALA A 184 11.77 6.88 -4.47
CA ALA A 184 10.58 7.27 -5.23
C ALA A 184 9.31 6.74 -4.55
N MET A 185 9.26 5.45 -4.21
CA MET A 185 8.10 4.89 -3.51
C MET A 185 7.87 5.56 -2.15
N ARG A 186 8.94 5.84 -1.38
CA ARG A 186 8.82 6.58 -0.12
C ARG A 186 8.26 8.00 -0.31
N HIS A 187 8.64 8.67 -1.39
CA HIS A 187 8.19 10.02 -1.73
C HIS A 187 6.70 10.04 -2.12
N TRP A 188 6.24 9.00 -2.83
CA TRP A 188 4.88 8.88 -3.32
C TRP A 188 3.85 8.47 -2.26
N LEU A 189 4.29 7.89 -1.15
CA LEU A 189 3.42 7.54 -0.03
C LEU A 189 2.75 8.79 0.58
N PRO A 190 1.49 8.66 1.05
CA PRO A 190 0.79 9.75 1.72
C PRO A 190 1.60 10.33 2.89
N TYR A 191 1.50 11.65 3.09
CA TYR A 191 2.14 12.32 4.23
C TYR A 191 1.61 11.78 5.56
N SER A 192 0.28 11.71 5.69
CA SER A 192 -0.47 11.12 6.80
C SER A 192 -1.48 10.10 6.28
N THR A 193 -1.72 9.05 7.06
CA THR A 193 -2.80 8.07 6.83
C THR A 193 -3.83 8.06 7.95
N GLU A 194 -3.88 9.09 8.80
CA GLU A 194 -4.91 9.19 9.84
C GLU A 194 -6.33 9.10 9.25
N PRO A 195 -7.25 8.32 9.84
CA PRO A 195 -7.15 7.60 11.13
C PRO A 195 -6.49 6.21 11.05
N PHE A 196 -6.10 5.74 9.87
CA PHE A 196 -5.50 4.42 9.63
C PHE A 196 -4.04 4.38 10.12
N GLN A 197 -3.88 4.06 11.40
CA GLN A 197 -2.58 3.96 12.05
C GLN A 197 -1.71 2.90 11.37
N LEU A 198 -0.42 3.21 11.20
CA LEU A 198 0.61 2.33 10.63
C LEU A 198 0.40 1.92 9.16
N MET A 199 -0.69 2.30 8.50
CA MET A 199 -0.95 1.96 7.10
C MET A 199 0.19 2.40 6.17
N LYS A 200 0.70 3.63 6.34
CA LYS A 200 1.89 4.11 5.60
C LYS A 200 3.10 3.19 5.76
N ARG A 201 3.34 2.71 6.98
CA ARG A 201 4.47 1.81 7.28
C ARG A 201 4.27 0.46 6.59
N LYS A 202 3.07 -0.11 6.71
CA LYS A 202 2.72 -1.39 6.08
C LYS A 202 2.78 -1.34 4.56
N LEU A 203 2.30 -0.27 3.93
CA LEU A 203 2.45 -0.08 2.48
C LEU A 203 3.93 -0.05 2.07
N ARG A 204 4.76 0.69 2.79
CA ARG A 204 6.20 0.74 2.53
C ARG A 204 6.87 -0.63 2.70
N GLU A 205 6.54 -1.36 3.76
CA GLU A 205 7.06 -2.68 4.06
C GLU A 205 6.62 -3.69 2.98
N LEU A 206 5.36 -3.65 2.55
CA LEU A 206 4.84 -4.50 1.47
C LEU A 206 5.56 -4.26 0.15
N SER A 207 5.76 -2.99 -0.24
CA SER A 207 6.48 -2.65 -1.48
C SER A 207 7.94 -3.10 -1.43
N MET A 208 8.61 -2.91 -0.28
CA MET A 208 9.98 -3.37 -0.08
C MET A 208 10.09 -4.89 -0.13
N ALA A 209 9.21 -5.61 0.58
CA ALA A 209 9.18 -7.07 0.59
C ALA A 209 8.91 -7.63 -0.81
N THR A 210 7.96 -7.03 -1.55
CA THR A 210 7.66 -7.39 -2.94
C THR A 210 8.87 -7.18 -3.84
N ALA A 211 9.55 -6.04 -3.76
CA ALA A 211 10.72 -5.74 -4.58
C ALA A 211 11.90 -6.69 -4.32
N LEU A 212 12.16 -7.00 -3.04
CA LEU A 212 13.24 -7.91 -2.64
C LEU A 212 12.93 -9.36 -3.02
N ALA A 213 11.69 -9.81 -2.84
CA ALA A 213 11.24 -11.12 -3.31
C ALA A 213 11.32 -11.21 -4.84
N ALA A 214 10.90 -10.17 -5.56
CA ALA A 214 10.95 -10.12 -7.02
C ALA A 214 12.40 -10.18 -7.52
N LYS A 215 13.31 -9.46 -6.88
CA LYS A 215 14.74 -9.53 -7.17
C LYS A 215 15.29 -10.95 -7.00
N ALA A 216 15.00 -11.60 -5.86
CA ALA A 216 15.49 -12.94 -5.56
C ALA A 216 14.94 -14.01 -6.51
N LEU A 217 13.71 -13.84 -7.01
CA LEU A 217 13.05 -14.76 -7.94
C LEU A 217 13.40 -14.50 -9.41
N ALA A 218 13.96 -13.35 -9.74
CA ALA A 218 14.15 -12.91 -11.11
C ALA A 218 15.04 -13.87 -11.92
N GLU A 219 16.22 -14.23 -11.38
CA GLU A 219 17.17 -15.10 -12.08
C GLU A 219 16.57 -16.49 -12.37
N LEU A 220 15.86 -17.06 -11.39
CA LEU A 220 15.25 -18.40 -11.52
C LEU A 220 14.15 -18.46 -12.58
N ASN A 221 13.45 -17.36 -12.81
CA ASN A 221 12.33 -17.27 -13.73
C ASN A 221 12.72 -16.58 -15.05
N GLY A 222 14.01 -16.29 -15.28
CA GLY A 222 14.50 -15.70 -16.53
C GLY A 222 14.17 -14.20 -16.71
N ALA A 223 13.88 -13.49 -15.62
CA ALA A 223 13.68 -12.04 -15.62
C ALA A 223 14.94 -11.29 -15.18
N LYS A 224 15.08 -10.02 -15.58
CA LYS A 224 16.18 -9.17 -15.11
C LYS A 224 15.90 -8.68 -13.68
N GLU A 225 16.85 -8.86 -12.77
CA GLU A 225 16.74 -8.42 -11.37
C GLU A 225 16.34 -6.96 -11.21
N GLN A 226 17.00 -6.07 -11.94
CA GLN A 226 16.72 -4.62 -11.90
C GLN A 226 15.26 -4.32 -12.27
N HIS A 227 14.75 -4.97 -13.32
CA HIS A 227 13.39 -4.76 -13.79
C HIS A 227 12.39 -5.29 -12.76
N ALA A 228 12.64 -6.49 -12.23
CA ALA A 228 11.81 -7.13 -11.22
C ALA A 228 11.75 -6.31 -9.92
N TYR A 229 12.89 -5.79 -9.45
CA TYR A 229 12.94 -4.95 -8.26
C TYR A 229 12.22 -3.61 -8.45
N THR A 230 12.50 -2.91 -9.56
CA THR A 230 11.91 -1.59 -9.82
C THR A 230 10.40 -1.70 -9.93
N LEU A 231 9.90 -2.66 -10.72
CA LEU A 231 8.46 -2.87 -10.88
C LEU A 231 7.81 -3.41 -9.61
N GLY A 232 8.50 -4.29 -8.87
CA GLY A 232 8.03 -4.78 -7.56
C GLY A 232 7.87 -3.67 -6.53
N MET A 233 8.74 -2.66 -6.55
CA MET A 233 8.63 -1.48 -5.68
C MET A 233 7.44 -0.58 -6.06
N MET A 234 7.07 -0.55 -7.34
CA MET A 234 6.00 0.29 -7.88
C MET A 234 4.63 -0.39 -7.89
N LEU A 235 4.56 -1.69 -7.58
CA LEU A 235 3.35 -2.50 -7.69
C LEU A 235 2.17 -1.96 -6.86
N ASP A 236 2.48 -1.37 -5.71
CA ASP A 236 1.51 -0.81 -4.77
C ASP A 236 1.30 0.71 -4.92
N ILE A 237 1.84 1.34 -5.96
CA ILE A 237 1.68 2.79 -6.18
C ILE A 237 0.20 3.19 -6.31
N GLY A 238 -0.64 2.34 -6.93
CA GLY A 238 -2.08 2.53 -7.01
C GLY A 238 -2.77 2.47 -5.65
N LYS A 239 -2.26 1.66 -4.70
CA LYS A 239 -2.77 1.68 -3.31
C LYS A 239 -2.44 3.03 -2.64
N ALA A 240 -1.24 3.56 -2.85
CA ALA A 240 -0.86 4.88 -2.33
C ALA A 240 -1.73 6.00 -2.94
N ALA A 241 -1.97 5.95 -4.25
CA ALA A 241 -2.81 6.91 -4.98
C ALA A 241 -4.26 6.90 -4.48
N LEU A 242 -4.89 5.73 -4.41
CA LEU A 242 -6.26 5.59 -3.93
C LEU A 242 -6.39 6.00 -2.45
N THR A 243 -5.39 5.71 -1.61
CA THR A 243 -5.39 6.16 -0.21
C THR A 243 -5.36 7.67 -0.11
N ARG A 244 -4.48 8.35 -0.88
CA ARG A 244 -4.40 9.82 -0.93
C ARG A 244 -5.70 10.42 -1.42
N LEU A 245 -6.24 9.87 -2.51
CA LEU A 245 -7.47 10.31 -3.14
C LEU A 245 -8.67 10.17 -2.20
N TYR A 246 -8.79 9.03 -1.50
CA TYR A 246 -9.85 8.79 -0.53
C TYR A 246 -9.79 9.78 0.64
N LEU A 247 -8.63 9.94 1.27
CA LEU A 247 -8.48 10.86 2.41
C LEU A 247 -8.74 12.31 2.00
N ARG A 248 -8.24 12.73 0.83
CA ARG A 248 -8.50 14.07 0.27
C ARG A 248 -9.98 14.29 -0.02
N SER A 249 -10.64 13.33 -0.66
CA SER A 249 -12.06 13.39 -1.02
C SER A 249 -12.96 13.38 0.21
N TYR A 250 -12.60 12.56 1.21
CA TYR A 250 -13.30 12.51 2.48
C TYR A 250 -13.21 13.86 3.19
N GLU A 251 -12.01 14.41 3.39
CA GLU A 251 -11.82 15.68 4.09
C GLU A 251 -12.57 16.82 3.41
N THR A 252 -12.48 16.91 2.07
CA THR A 252 -13.16 17.96 1.29
C THR A 252 -14.69 17.84 1.40
N THR A 253 -15.22 16.63 1.24
CA THR A 253 -16.67 16.37 1.31
C THR A 253 -17.20 16.58 2.72
N TRP A 254 -16.45 16.15 3.73
CA TRP A 254 -16.80 16.31 5.13
C TRP A 254 -16.84 17.79 5.53
N GLN A 255 -15.79 18.56 5.20
CA GLN A 255 -15.75 20.01 5.47
C GLN A 255 -16.91 20.77 4.82
N ASP A 256 -17.20 20.49 3.54
CA ASP A 256 -18.32 21.12 2.82
C ASP A 256 -19.67 20.82 3.49
N ARG A 257 -19.89 19.57 3.93
CA ARG A 257 -21.14 19.18 4.60
C ARG A 257 -21.28 19.74 6.00
N VAL A 258 -20.20 19.76 6.78
CA VAL A 258 -20.19 20.40 8.11
C VAL A 258 -20.52 21.88 7.97
N LEU A 259 -19.92 22.58 7.00
CA LEU A 259 -20.20 23.99 6.72
C LEU A 259 -21.66 24.21 6.31
N LYS A 260 -22.20 23.39 5.40
CA LYS A 260 -23.61 23.47 4.99
C LYS A 260 -24.58 23.19 6.14
N ALA A 261 -24.29 22.21 6.99
CA ALA A 261 -25.10 21.90 8.16
C ALA A 261 -25.13 23.05 9.17
N ARG A 262 -23.96 23.67 9.42
CA ARG A 262 -23.82 24.86 10.27
C ARG A 262 -24.61 26.04 9.71
N ASN A 263 -24.45 26.35 8.42
CA ASN A 263 -25.10 27.51 7.79
C ASN A 263 -26.62 27.37 7.73
N LYS A 264 -27.14 26.15 7.59
CA LYS A 264 -28.58 25.85 7.61
C LYS A 264 -29.16 25.71 9.02
N GLY A 265 -28.34 25.81 10.07
CA GLY A 265 -28.79 25.66 11.46
C GLY A 265 -29.19 24.23 11.85
N HIS A 266 -28.79 23.21 11.08
CA HIS A 266 -29.11 21.81 11.34
C HIS A 266 -28.19 21.23 12.43
N LYS A 267 -28.48 21.52 13.70
CA LYS A 267 -27.65 21.13 14.85
C LYS A 267 -27.41 19.62 14.94
N ASP A 268 -28.46 18.81 14.77
CA ASP A 268 -28.34 17.35 14.89
C ASP A 268 -27.48 16.75 13.76
N LEU A 269 -27.58 17.30 12.53
CA LEU A 269 -26.70 16.93 11.42
C LEU A 269 -25.26 17.33 11.70
N HIS A 270 -25.04 18.54 12.19
CA HIS A 270 -23.71 19.01 12.50
C HIS A 270 -23.04 18.13 13.57
N THR A 271 -23.73 17.80 14.67
CA THR A 271 -23.20 16.89 15.69
C THR A 271 -22.91 15.51 15.13
N ALA A 272 -23.84 14.92 14.37
CA ALA A 272 -23.63 13.62 13.75
C ALA A 272 -22.42 13.60 12.79
N LEU A 273 -22.20 14.68 12.03
CA LEU A 273 -21.07 14.79 11.11
C LEU A 273 -19.72 14.88 11.84
N LEU A 274 -19.65 15.49 13.02
CA LEU A 274 -18.41 15.57 13.80
C LEU A 274 -17.97 14.22 14.37
N GLU A 275 -18.89 13.27 14.52
CA GLU A 275 -18.60 11.92 15.00
C GLU A 275 -18.17 10.96 13.88
N LEU A 276 -18.28 11.37 12.62
CA LEU A 276 -17.90 10.53 11.48
C LEU A 276 -16.38 10.47 11.30
N SER A 277 -15.88 9.27 11.03
CA SER A 277 -14.50 9.00 10.65
C SER A 277 -14.46 8.27 9.29
N PRO A 278 -13.32 8.34 8.58
CA PRO A 278 -13.10 7.54 7.38
C PRO A 278 -13.36 6.04 7.62
N ASP A 279 -14.23 5.45 6.80
CA ASP A 279 -14.58 4.03 6.87
C ASP A 279 -13.45 3.13 6.34
N PRO A 280 -12.90 2.22 7.17
CA PRO A 280 -11.89 1.25 6.74
C PRO A 280 -12.43 0.22 5.73
N LEU A 281 -13.70 -0.18 5.81
CA LEU A 281 -14.27 -1.17 4.90
C LEU A 281 -14.41 -0.61 3.48
N PHE A 282 -14.84 0.65 3.38
CA PHE A 282 -14.90 1.37 2.11
C PHE A 282 -13.51 1.45 1.45
N LEU A 283 -12.49 1.90 2.20
CA LEU A 283 -11.12 1.98 1.69
C LEU A 283 -10.59 0.60 1.26
N ARG A 284 -10.88 -0.45 2.03
CA ARG A 284 -10.48 -1.82 1.70
C ARG A 284 -11.01 -2.28 0.35
N ASN A 285 -12.31 -2.10 0.12
CA ASN A 285 -12.94 -2.50 -1.14
C ASN A 285 -12.40 -1.67 -2.31
N LEU A 286 -12.24 -0.36 -2.11
CA LEU A 286 -11.63 0.53 -3.09
C LEU A 286 -10.22 0.05 -3.49
N LEU A 287 -9.39 -0.35 -2.52
CA LEU A 287 -8.04 -0.86 -2.79
C LEU A 287 -8.07 -2.21 -3.52
N LEU A 288 -8.91 -3.16 -3.11
CA LEU A 288 -8.99 -4.47 -3.75
C LEU A 288 -9.43 -4.37 -5.21
N GLU A 289 -10.45 -3.57 -5.48
CA GLU A 289 -11.09 -3.49 -6.80
C GLU A 289 -10.29 -2.66 -7.81
N HIS A 290 -9.65 -1.58 -7.35
CA HIS A 290 -9.08 -0.59 -8.27
C HIS A 290 -7.56 -0.48 -8.24
N SER A 291 -6.86 -0.95 -7.20
CA SER A 291 -5.42 -0.66 -7.06
C SER A 291 -4.56 -1.18 -8.20
N ALA A 292 -4.80 -2.40 -8.69
CA ALA A 292 -4.04 -2.98 -9.80
C ALA A 292 -4.22 -2.19 -11.10
N LYS A 293 -5.47 -1.83 -11.42
CA LYS A 293 -5.80 -1.03 -12.61
C LYS A 293 -5.21 0.37 -12.54
N VAL A 294 -5.29 1.02 -11.38
CA VAL A 294 -4.70 2.34 -11.17
C VAL A 294 -3.17 2.28 -11.29
N THR A 295 -2.53 1.26 -10.69
CA THR A 295 -1.07 1.06 -10.86
C THR A 295 -0.71 0.90 -12.34
N GLN A 296 -1.46 0.09 -13.10
CA GLN A 296 -1.24 -0.08 -14.53
C GLN A 296 -1.32 1.26 -15.27
N GLN A 297 -2.39 2.03 -15.07
CA GLN A 297 -2.58 3.32 -15.75
C GLN A 297 -1.49 4.34 -15.41
N LEU A 298 -1.05 4.39 -14.14
CA LEU A 298 0.05 5.26 -13.72
C LEU A 298 1.36 4.87 -14.40
N ILE A 299 1.66 3.56 -14.49
CA ILE A 299 2.87 3.04 -15.14
C ILE A 299 2.84 3.29 -16.65
N GLU A 300 1.69 3.14 -17.29
CA GLU A 300 1.50 3.49 -18.70
C GLU A 300 1.79 4.97 -18.93
N ASN A 301 1.33 5.86 -18.05
CA ASN A 301 1.57 7.30 -18.14
C ASN A 301 3.04 7.69 -17.92
N MET A 302 3.84 6.87 -17.22
CA MET A 302 5.29 7.08 -17.10
C MET A 302 6.04 6.89 -18.41
N ALA A 303 5.40 6.33 -19.44
CA ALA A 303 5.89 6.25 -20.81
C ALA A 303 7.31 5.69 -20.96
N PHE A 304 7.62 4.61 -20.23
CA PHE A 304 8.93 3.96 -20.28
C PHE A 304 9.31 3.48 -21.70
N ARG A 305 10.52 3.82 -22.13
CA ARG A 305 11.07 3.44 -23.44
C ARG A 305 11.87 2.15 -23.39
N TYR A 306 12.58 1.87 -22.30
CA TYR A 306 13.50 0.73 -22.21
C TYR A 306 13.02 -0.36 -21.25
N LEU A 307 12.09 -0.03 -20.36
CA LEU A 307 11.51 -0.95 -19.39
C LEU A 307 10.19 -1.55 -19.93
N PRO A 308 10.08 -2.87 -20.09
CA PRO A 308 8.89 -3.53 -20.63
C PRO A 308 7.80 -3.70 -19.56
N PHE A 309 7.47 -2.62 -18.84
CA PHE A 309 6.57 -2.67 -17.69
C PHE A 309 5.10 -2.74 -18.09
N ASN A 310 4.68 -2.07 -19.17
CA ASN A 310 3.28 -1.99 -19.56
C ASN A 310 2.67 -3.37 -19.82
N ALA A 311 3.34 -4.20 -20.63
CA ALA A 311 2.87 -5.55 -20.94
C ALA A 311 2.81 -6.46 -19.70
N ALA A 312 3.83 -6.40 -18.84
CA ALA A 312 3.84 -7.17 -17.59
C ALA A 312 2.74 -6.72 -16.61
N MET A 313 2.46 -5.41 -16.56
CA MET A 313 1.43 -4.85 -15.70
C MET A 313 0.01 -5.14 -16.19
N GLU A 314 -0.22 -5.16 -17.50
CA GLU A 314 -1.50 -5.57 -18.08
C GLU A 314 -1.85 -7.00 -17.68
N GLU A 315 -0.91 -7.94 -17.83
CA GLU A 315 -1.09 -9.33 -17.39
C GLU A 315 -1.23 -9.47 -15.87
N PHE A 316 -0.46 -8.70 -15.11
CA PHE A 316 -0.52 -8.69 -13.65
C PHE A 316 -1.87 -8.16 -13.16
N ALA A 317 -2.39 -7.06 -13.72
CA ALA A 317 -3.65 -6.45 -13.29
C ALA A 317 -4.83 -7.43 -13.45
N VAL A 318 -4.83 -8.25 -14.51
CA VAL A 318 -5.85 -9.29 -14.73
C VAL A 318 -5.74 -10.43 -13.71
N THR A 319 -4.55 -10.69 -13.15
CA THR A 319 -4.28 -11.81 -12.22
C THR A 319 -4.05 -11.37 -10.78
N TYR A 320 -4.22 -10.08 -10.49
CA TYR A 320 -3.97 -9.46 -9.20
C TYR A 320 -4.83 -10.07 -8.09
N LEU A 321 -6.15 -10.13 -8.32
CA LEU A 321 -7.07 -10.85 -7.44
C LEU A 321 -7.17 -12.31 -7.88
N PRO A 322 -7.23 -13.26 -6.93
CA PRO A 322 -7.59 -14.63 -7.25
C PRO A 322 -8.99 -14.64 -7.86
N ASN A 323 -9.09 -14.84 -9.18
CA ASN A 323 -10.34 -14.81 -9.94
C ASN A 323 -10.52 -16.12 -10.72
N SER A 324 -11.74 -16.34 -11.21
CA SER A 324 -12.15 -17.58 -11.84
C SER A 324 -11.26 -17.96 -13.05
N HIS A 325 -10.52 -19.05 -12.92
CA HIS A 325 -9.85 -19.90 -13.93
C HIS A 325 -9.13 -19.24 -15.14
N LYS A 326 -8.96 -17.92 -15.21
CA LYS A 326 -8.15 -17.24 -16.24
C LYS A 326 -6.67 -17.50 -15.97
N LYS A 327 -6.22 -18.69 -16.32
CA LYS A 327 -4.79 -18.98 -16.49
C LYS A 327 -4.36 -18.29 -17.78
N LEU A 328 -3.39 -17.40 -17.69
CA LEU A 328 -2.69 -16.95 -18.89
C LEU A 328 -2.02 -18.15 -19.53
N SER A 329 -2.17 -18.30 -20.84
CA SER A 329 -1.61 -19.43 -21.59
C SER A 329 -0.09 -19.38 -21.66
N ASP A 330 0.51 -18.19 -21.65
CA ASP A 330 1.96 -17.95 -21.66
C ASP A 330 2.30 -16.59 -21.02
N PRO A 331 2.30 -16.49 -19.67
CA PRO A 331 2.58 -15.22 -19.00
C PRO A 331 4.06 -14.82 -19.12
N LEU A 332 4.31 -13.52 -19.24
CA LEU A 332 5.68 -13.00 -19.30
C LEU A 332 6.48 -13.38 -18.04
N PRO A 333 7.80 -13.64 -18.17
CA PRO A 333 8.67 -13.96 -17.03
C PRO A 333 8.56 -12.96 -15.87
N LEU A 334 8.46 -11.67 -16.20
CA LEU A 334 8.34 -10.60 -15.23
C LEU A 334 7.00 -10.66 -14.48
N THR A 335 5.90 -10.96 -15.16
CA THR A 335 4.57 -11.14 -14.56
C THR A 335 4.56 -12.30 -13.55
N ILE A 336 5.18 -13.43 -13.92
CA ILE A 336 5.29 -14.61 -13.04
C ILE A 336 6.04 -14.23 -11.75
N VAL A 337 7.19 -13.57 -11.90
CA VAL A 337 8.02 -13.10 -10.78
C VAL A 337 7.23 -12.16 -9.87
N LEU A 338 6.54 -11.17 -10.43
CA LEU A 338 5.75 -10.21 -9.65
C LEU A 338 4.61 -10.87 -8.90
N LYS A 339 3.87 -11.78 -9.54
CA LYS A 339 2.76 -12.50 -8.89
C LYS A 339 3.25 -13.30 -7.69
N LYS A 340 4.33 -14.08 -7.88
CA LYS A 340 4.95 -14.87 -6.81
C LYS A 340 5.50 -13.99 -5.69
N ALA A 341 6.23 -12.94 -6.05
CA ALA A 341 6.84 -12.01 -5.10
C ALA A 341 5.81 -11.25 -4.27
N HIS A 342 4.78 -10.69 -4.92
CA HIS A 342 3.71 -9.98 -4.22
C HIS A 342 2.91 -10.92 -3.32
N GLY A 343 2.56 -12.11 -3.81
CA GLY A 343 1.85 -13.09 -3.00
C GLY A 343 2.66 -13.56 -1.79
N TYR A 344 3.98 -13.71 -1.94
CA TYR A 344 4.87 -14.00 -0.82
C TYR A 344 4.97 -12.83 0.17
N ALA A 345 4.99 -11.59 -0.32
CA ALA A 345 5.00 -10.41 0.54
C ALA A 345 3.69 -10.25 1.35
N LEU A 346 2.53 -10.59 0.76
CA LEU A 346 1.27 -10.67 1.49
C LEU A 346 1.31 -11.77 2.56
N TYR A 347 1.92 -12.92 2.25
CA TYR A 347 2.16 -13.98 3.24
C TYR A 347 3.01 -13.49 4.41
N LEU A 348 4.13 -12.80 4.16
CA LEU A 348 4.98 -12.25 5.23
C LEU A 348 4.19 -11.31 6.13
N LEU A 349 3.41 -10.40 5.54
CA LEU A 349 2.54 -9.48 6.27
C LEU A 349 1.56 -10.24 7.18
N LEU A 350 0.90 -11.29 6.67
CA LEU A 350 -0.01 -12.12 7.45
C LEU A 350 0.70 -12.90 8.56
N LYS A 351 1.85 -13.51 8.24
CA LYS A 351 2.63 -14.33 9.18
C LYS A 351 3.17 -13.51 10.35
N GLU A 352 3.75 -12.34 10.07
CA GLU A 352 4.32 -11.45 11.09
C GLU A 352 3.26 -10.93 12.07
N ASN A 353 1.99 -10.91 11.67
CA ASN A 353 0.88 -10.48 12.52
C ASN A 353 0.03 -11.65 13.06
N HIS A 354 0.41 -12.90 12.78
CA HIS A 354 -0.34 -14.12 13.17
C HIS A 354 -1.77 -14.19 12.58
N PHE A 355 -1.93 -13.81 11.32
CA PHE A 355 -3.18 -13.86 10.55
C PHE A 355 -3.20 -15.00 9.51
N ILE A 356 -2.32 -16.00 9.63
CA ILE A 356 -2.32 -17.17 8.72
C ILE A 356 -1.82 -18.40 9.46
N GLU A 357 -2.45 -19.54 9.21
CA GLU A 357 -2.10 -20.85 9.76
C GLU A 357 -1.17 -21.65 8.80
N ASP A 358 -0.53 -22.70 9.30
CA ASP A 358 0.44 -23.49 8.52
C ASP A 358 -0.22 -24.26 7.35
N ASP A 359 -1.46 -24.71 7.52
CA ASP A 359 -2.25 -25.38 6.48
C ASP A 359 -2.67 -24.41 5.37
N GLU A 360 -3.14 -23.21 5.74
CA GLU A 360 -3.43 -22.11 4.80
C GLU A 360 -2.17 -21.70 4.02
N THR A 361 -1.01 -21.72 4.68
CA THR A 361 0.29 -21.37 4.05
C THR A 361 0.64 -22.33 2.92
N GLN A 362 0.50 -23.65 3.12
CA GLN A 362 0.80 -24.65 2.09
C GLN A 362 -0.09 -24.50 0.87
N LEU A 363 -1.39 -24.28 1.10
CA LEU A 363 -2.36 -24.04 0.04
C LEU A 363 -2.07 -22.73 -0.71
N TRP A 364 -1.63 -21.69 0.00
CA TRP A 364 -1.27 -20.40 -0.60
C TRP A 364 -0.05 -20.51 -1.52
N PHE A 365 1.00 -21.20 -1.09
CA PHE A 365 2.20 -21.41 -1.91
C PHE A 365 1.91 -22.29 -3.13
N SER A 366 1.04 -23.29 -2.97
CA SER A 366 0.54 -24.10 -4.09
C SER A 366 -0.23 -23.25 -5.10
N TYR A 367 -1.11 -22.35 -4.64
CA TYR A 367 -1.84 -21.41 -5.49
C TYR A 367 -0.90 -20.46 -6.26
N LEU A 368 0.16 -19.95 -5.62
CA LEU A 368 1.17 -19.10 -6.25
C LEU A 368 2.09 -19.85 -7.22
N GLY A 369 2.12 -21.19 -7.16
CA GLY A 369 3.03 -22.01 -7.94
C GLY A 369 4.49 -21.83 -7.54
N LEU A 370 4.75 -21.61 -6.25
CA LEU A 370 6.11 -21.47 -5.71
C LEU A 370 6.78 -22.84 -5.60
N SER A 371 7.90 -23.03 -6.28
CA SER A 371 8.68 -24.28 -6.16
C SER A 371 9.42 -24.35 -4.82
N ASP A 372 9.82 -25.55 -4.41
CA ASP A 372 10.60 -25.75 -3.18
C ASP A 372 11.93 -24.97 -3.19
N THR A 373 12.53 -24.76 -4.36
CA THR A 373 13.76 -23.98 -4.51
C THR A 373 13.49 -22.49 -4.28
N GLU A 374 12.40 -21.97 -4.85
CA GLU A 374 11.97 -20.59 -4.66
C GLU A 374 11.62 -20.31 -3.19
N GLN A 375 10.89 -21.21 -2.53
CA GLN A 375 10.53 -21.09 -1.12
C GLN A 375 11.77 -21.04 -0.21
N LYS A 376 12.77 -21.90 -0.46
CA LYS A 376 14.03 -21.90 0.30
C LYS A 376 14.78 -20.57 0.16
N ILE A 377 14.90 -20.05 -1.06
CA ILE A 377 15.57 -18.77 -1.31
C ILE A 377 14.84 -17.65 -0.58
N LEU A 378 13.52 -17.55 -0.77
CA LEU A 378 12.71 -16.51 -0.14
C LEU A 378 12.77 -16.57 1.40
N SER A 379 12.79 -17.76 1.99
CA SER A 379 12.93 -17.92 3.45
C SER A 379 14.28 -17.46 4.01
N THR A 380 15.32 -17.40 3.18
CA THR A 380 16.67 -16.98 3.57
C THR A 380 16.90 -15.48 3.34
N CYS A 381 16.04 -14.82 2.54
CA CYS A 381 16.16 -13.41 2.22
C CYS A 381 15.78 -12.51 3.41
N SER A 382 16.49 -11.39 3.55
CA SER A 382 16.09 -10.31 4.47
C SER A 382 15.19 -9.32 3.75
N PHE A 383 13.99 -9.07 4.30
CA PHE A 383 12.98 -8.17 3.71
C PHE A 383 12.92 -6.78 4.36
N HIS A 384 13.74 -6.53 5.39
CA HIS A 384 13.61 -5.35 6.26
C HIS A 384 14.49 -4.15 5.84
N GLY A 385 15.27 -4.26 4.76
CA GLY A 385 16.05 -3.14 4.24
C GLY A 385 17.06 -3.51 3.15
N MET A 386 17.47 -2.51 2.37
CA MET A 386 18.52 -2.67 1.35
C MET A 386 19.90 -2.80 2.03
N GLN A 387 20.60 -3.89 1.74
CA GLN A 387 22.02 -4.01 2.05
C GLN A 387 22.83 -3.44 0.89
N LEU A 388 23.30 -2.19 1.03
CA LEU A 388 24.14 -1.55 0.03
C LEU A 388 25.61 -1.85 0.29
N THR A 389 26.32 -2.29 -0.73
CA THR A 389 27.79 -2.32 -0.77
C THR A 389 28.27 -1.02 -1.40
N ILE A 390 28.57 -0.03 -0.56
CA ILE A 390 29.19 1.23 -0.99
C ILE A 390 30.69 1.06 -0.81
N SER A 391 31.38 0.75 -1.91
CA SER A 391 32.83 0.57 -1.98
C SER A 391 33.57 1.88 -1.93
#